data_AF-A0A8H4PP81-F1
#
_entry.id   AF-A0A8H4PP81-F1
#
_cell.length_a   1.000
_cell.length_b   1.000
_cell.length_c   1.000
_cell.angle_alpha   90.00
_cell.angle_beta   90.00
_cell.angle_gamma   90.00
#
_symmetry.space_group_name_H-M   'P 1'
#
loop_
_entity.id
_entity.type
_entity.pdbx_description
1 polymer ?
#
loop_
_entity_poly.entity_id
_entity_poly.type
_entity_poly.pdbx_seq_one_letter_code
_entity_poly.pdbx_strand_id
1 'polypeptide(L)'
;MSSMLDAYTKGRKQPDKHKAHKSKSSSSSPSVSFLFVVNKLLINQGESCDMHRDVWHNELPPRNCWGYDGEAASRVMRYEGGQVTEARGYRWYRPMVRQEGFCVDSAFVAVECYSHAAVFSCNPHLPVVIIPADPTTLPDREQTMHALHFFHPPDPLRGLSQATTPDASYLPPHGGGPVKYVAGRNPSWIPGLVPQTYAAPRSNAGLPPSRGLGGELPIVLGLMAFSGAPDQVYMSRSDSGHRGYWRDRVWTHNHSPPLYPNITQPPRGFYVAVFYDPENPDGSTPERIRSFEWDSPVVNEYPSSSSSSAAASSSSRR
;
A
#
# COMPACT_ATOMS: atom_id res chain seq x y z
N MET A 1 -86.03 37.68 -16.21
CA MET A 1 -85.52 38.96 -15.70
C MET A 1 -84.01 38.82 -15.56
N SER A 2 -83.28 39.76 -16.16
CA SER A 2 -81.83 40.03 -16.29
C SER A 2 -80.85 39.28 -15.36
N SER A 3 -79.61 38.95 -15.75
CA SER A 3 -78.53 39.78 -16.34
C SER A 3 -77.38 38.84 -16.79
N MET A 4 -76.92 38.79 -18.05
CA MET A 4 -75.90 39.62 -18.74
C MET A 4 -74.44 39.57 -18.20
N LEU A 5 -73.53 39.11 -19.09
CA LEU A 5 -72.13 39.54 -19.40
C LEU A 5 -71.03 39.29 -18.34
N ASP A 6 -69.76 38.95 -18.59
CA ASP A 6 -68.85 38.87 -19.75
C ASP A 6 -67.64 37.96 -19.32
N ALA A 7 -67.12 37.02 -20.13
CA ALA A 7 -66.06 37.13 -21.15
C ALA A 7 -64.57 37.05 -20.66
N TYR A 8 -63.86 36.07 -21.24
CA TYR A 8 -62.40 35.93 -21.50
C TYR A 8 -61.38 35.72 -20.35
N THR A 9 -60.71 34.55 -20.35
CA THR A 9 -59.29 34.43 -20.77
C THR A 9 -58.81 32.98 -20.92
N LYS A 10 -58.11 32.72 -22.03
CA LYS A 10 -57.39 31.47 -22.39
C LYS A 10 -56.18 31.23 -21.48
N GLY A 11 -55.96 29.98 -21.09
CA GLY A 11 -54.70 29.52 -20.50
C GLY A 11 -54.49 28.02 -20.70
N ARG A 12 -53.76 27.65 -21.75
CA ARG A 12 -53.38 26.27 -22.12
C ARG A 12 -52.30 25.77 -21.15
N LYS A 13 -52.51 24.66 -20.42
CA LYS A 13 -51.45 23.95 -19.66
C LYS A 13 -51.42 22.46 -20.01
N GLN A 14 -50.19 21.97 -20.18
CA GLN A 14 -49.77 20.68 -20.71
C GLN A 14 -50.12 19.49 -19.80
N PRO A 15 -50.18 18.26 -20.35
CA PRO A 15 -50.38 17.05 -19.55
C PRO A 15 -49.10 16.61 -18.84
N ASP A 16 -49.19 16.43 -17.52
CA ASP A 16 -48.15 15.91 -16.65
C ASP A 16 -47.82 14.44 -16.97
N LYS A 17 -46.57 14.21 -17.40
CA LYS A 17 -45.97 12.88 -17.49
C LYS A 17 -45.46 12.48 -16.10
N HIS A 18 -46.18 11.61 -15.41
CA HIS A 18 -45.64 10.89 -14.26
C HIS A 18 -44.49 9.98 -14.71
N LYS A 19 -43.25 10.40 -14.46
CA LYS A 19 -42.05 9.56 -14.56
C LYS A 19 -42.10 8.54 -13.43
N ALA A 20 -42.14 7.26 -13.80
CA ALA A 20 -41.87 6.16 -12.91
C ALA A 20 -40.53 6.38 -12.19
N HIS A 21 -40.56 6.39 -10.86
CA HIS A 21 -39.37 6.31 -10.04
C HIS A 21 -38.71 4.95 -10.28
N LYS A 22 -37.68 4.93 -11.13
CA LYS A 22 -36.69 3.85 -11.12
C LYS A 22 -35.95 3.95 -9.79
N SER A 23 -36.34 3.11 -8.83
CA SER A 23 -35.48 2.71 -7.72
C SER A 23 -34.18 2.17 -8.31
N LYS A 24 -33.11 2.95 -8.24
CA LYS A 24 -31.75 2.44 -8.44
C LYS A 24 -31.47 1.49 -7.27
N SER A 25 -31.69 0.20 -7.49
CA SER A 25 -31.05 -0.84 -6.68
C SER A 25 -29.55 -0.75 -6.97
N SER A 26 -28.82 0.04 -6.19
CA SER A 26 -27.36 -0.03 -6.18
C SER A 26 -26.98 -1.33 -5.49
N SER A 27 -26.85 -2.41 -6.26
CA SER A 27 -26.07 -3.57 -5.84
C SER A 27 -24.59 -3.14 -5.86
N SER A 28 -24.19 -2.27 -4.92
CA SER A 28 -22.78 -1.95 -4.72
C SER A 28 -22.17 -3.19 -4.08
N SER A 29 -21.34 -3.91 -4.85
CA SER A 29 -20.46 -4.91 -4.28
C SER A 29 -19.72 -4.31 -3.08
N PRO A 30 -19.53 -5.04 -1.97
CA PRO A 30 -18.86 -4.50 -0.80
C PRO A 30 -17.49 -3.93 -1.20
N SER A 31 -17.03 -2.87 -0.54
CA SER A 31 -15.67 -2.35 -0.70
C SER A 31 -14.67 -3.39 -0.20
N VAL A 32 -13.48 -3.46 -0.83
CA VAL A 32 -12.40 -4.29 -0.27
C VAL A 32 -11.97 -3.72 1.08
N SER A 33 -11.71 -4.61 2.03
CA SER A 33 -11.30 -4.24 3.37
C SER A 33 -10.38 -5.28 4.00
N PHE A 34 -9.50 -4.82 4.89
CA PHE A 34 -8.60 -5.66 5.68
C PHE A 34 -8.07 -4.85 6.86
N LEU A 35 -7.69 -5.55 7.93
CA LEU A 35 -6.97 -4.96 9.04
C LEU A 35 -5.46 -5.15 8.84
N PHE A 36 -4.65 -4.27 9.40
CA PHE A 36 -3.20 -4.43 9.36
C PHE A 36 -2.49 -3.73 10.51
N VAL A 37 -1.27 -4.19 10.79
CA VAL A 37 -0.32 -3.56 11.71
C VAL A 37 1.01 -3.34 11.01
N VAL A 38 1.73 -2.30 11.41
CA VAL A 38 3.06 -1.95 10.90
C VAL A 38 3.96 -1.65 12.09
N ASN A 39 4.64 -2.68 12.56
CA ASN A 39 5.44 -2.63 13.77
C ASN A 39 6.89 -2.30 13.41
N LYS A 40 7.44 -1.25 14.01
CA LYS A 40 8.86 -0.94 13.84
C LYS A 40 9.68 -1.94 14.65
N LEU A 41 10.57 -2.68 13.99
CA LEU A 41 11.44 -3.64 14.65
C LEU A 41 12.55 -2.92 15.41
N LEU A 42 12.79 -3.35 16.65
CA LEU A 42 13.85 -2.82 17.50
C LEU A 42 15.04 -3.80 17.43
N ILE A 43 16.07 -3.40 16.70
CA ILE A 43 17.30 -4.20 16.53
C ILE A 43 18.25 -3.89 17.69
N ASN A 44 18.76 -4.95 18.32
CA ASN A 44 19.74 -4.85 19.40
C ASN A 44 21.06 -4.29 18.87
N GLN A 45 21.55 -3.23 19.50
CA GLN A 45 22.81 -2.53 19.17
C GLN A 45 23.84 -2.57 20.31
N GLY A 46 23.66 -3.48 21.27
CA GLY A 46 24.60 -3.67 22.37
C GLY A 46 25.97 -4.15 21.90
N GLU A 47 27.02 -3.79 22.64
CA GLU A 47 28.44 -4.07 22.31
C GLU A 47 28.76 -5.56 22.16
N SER A 48 27.95 -6.44 22.77
CA SER A 48 28.09 -7.90 22.68
C SER A 48 27.25 -8.55 21.58
N CYS A 49 26.52 -7.76 20.77
CA CYS A 49 25.67 -8.29 19.70
C CYS A 49 26.53 -8.60 18.47
N ASP A 50 26.49 -9.86 18.01
CA ASP A 50 27.08 -10.23 16.72
C ASP A 50 26.32 -9.52 15.59
N MET A 51 26.96 -8.51 15.00
CA MET A 51 26.39 -7.74 13.90
C MET A 51 26.40 -8.60 12.65
N HIS A 52 25.20 -8.95 12.16
CA HIS A 52 25.09 -9.70 10.93
C HIS A 52 25.57 -8.85 9.75
N ARG A 53 26.66 -9.29 9.10
CA ARG A 53 27.26 -8.59 7.95
C ARG A 53 27.51 -9.55 6.81
N ASP A 54 27.41 -9.04 5.59
CA ASP A 54 27.88 -9.75 4.40
C ASP A 54 29.42 -9.70 4.28
N VAL A 55 29.96 -10.35 3.25
CA VAL A 55 31.41 -10.39 2.96
C VAL A 55 32.00 -9.04 2.55
N TRP A 56 31.15 -8.04 2.25
CA TRP A 56 31.54 -6.67 1.95
C TRP A 56 31.32 -5.73 3.14
N HIS A 57 31.05 -6.28 4.32
CA HIS A 57 30.80 -5.57 5.57
C HIS A 57 29.52 -4.70 5.56
N ASN A 58 28.57 -4.93 4.66
CA ASN A 58 27.26 -4.31 4.79
C ASN A 58 26.49 -4.99 5.93
N GLU A 59 25.90 -4.19 6.80
CA GLU A 59 25.01 -4.69 7.84
C GLU A 59 23.70 -5.19 7.23
N LEU A 60 23.29 -6.38 7.65
CA LEU A 60 22.09 -7.07 7.24
C LEU A 60 21.10 -7.12 8.42
N PRO A 61 19.82 -7.45 8.18
CA PRO A 61 18.90 -7.75 9.28
C PRO A 61 19.50 -8.83 10.18
N PRO A 62 19.22 -8.82 11.50
CA PRO A 62 19.71 -9.86 12.40
C PRO A 62 19.40 -11.28 11.90
N ARG A 63 20.34 -12.21 12.14
CA ARG A 63 20.24 -13.60 11.64
C ARG A 63 19.04 -14.37 12.19
N ASN A 64 18.63 -14.05 13.41
CA ASN A 64 17.63 -14.78 14.17
C ASN A 64 16.95 -13.84 15.19
N CYS A 65 16.00 -14.36 15.94
CA CYS A 65 15.21 -13.58 16.89
C CYS A 65 16.01 -12.93 18.04
N TRP A 66 17.25 -13.36 18.30
CA TRP A 66 18.04 -12.85 19.41
C TRP A 66 18.64 -11.46 19.16
N GLY A 67 18.74 -11.05 17.90
CA GLY A 67 19.18 -9.70 17.54
C GLY A 67 18.07 -8.64 17.58
N TYR A 68 16.89 -8.97 18.10
CA TYR A 68 15.77 -8.04 18.28
C TYR A 68 15.43 -7.88 19.76
N ASP A 69 15.25 -6.62 20.19
CA ASP A 69 14.78 -6.27 21.55
C ASP A 69 13.26 -6.23 21.64
N GLY A 70 12.57 -6.37 20.50
CA GLY A 70 11.12 -6.35 20.38
C GLY A 70 10.67 -5.49 19.22
N GLU A 71 9.52 -4.84 19.38
CA GLU A 71 8.93 -3.99 18.37
C GLU A 71 8.20 -2.80 19.00
N ALA A 72 8.20 -1.65 18.31
CA ALA A 72 7.28 -0.57 18.59
C ALA A 72 6.04 -0.77 17.72
N ALA A 73 5.01 -1.39 18.30
CA ALA A 73 3.79 -1.76 17.59
C ALA A 73 2.96 -0.55 17.19
N SER A 74 2.38 -0.57 15.99
CA SER A 74 1.36 0.40 15.61
C SER A 74 0.02 0.07 16.28
N ARG A 75 -0.93 1.00 16.18
CA ARG A 75 -2.35 0.65 16.32
C ARG A 75 -2.76 -0.31 15.20
N VAL A 76 -3.82 -1.08 15.43
CA VAL A 76 -4.45 -1.83 14.33
C VAL A 76 -5.19 -0.83 13.46
N MET A 77 -4.90 -0.87 12.17
CA MET A 77 -5.48 0.01 11.17
C MET A 77 -6.42 -0.80 10.28
N ARG A 78 -7.51 -0.18 9.84
CA ARG A 78 -8.45 -0.73 8.87
C ARG A 78 -8.29 0.03 7.55
N TYR A 79 -7.98 -0.69 6.48
CA TYR A 79 -8.22 -0.19 5.13
C TYR A 79 -9.65 -0.53 4.73
N GLU A 80 -10.40 0.45 4.24
CA GLU A 80 -11.70 0.22 3.65
C GLU A 80 -11.98 1.25 2.54
N GLY A 81 -12.26 0.76 1.34
CA GLY A 81 -12.76 1.62 0.25
C GLY A 81 -11.84 2.79 -0.12
N GLY A 82 -10.52 2.68 0.11
CA GLY A 82 -9.54 3.74 -0.19
C GLY A 82 -9.10 4.56 1.02
N GLN A 83 -9.73 4.40 2.19
CA GLN A 83 -9.36 5.12 3.39
C GLN A 83 -8.68 4.18 4.39
N VAL A 84 -7.76 4.71 5.19
CA VAL A 84 -7.24 4.03 6.37
C VAL A 84 -7.70 4.75 7.62
N THR A 85 -8.27 3.99 8.55
CA THR A 85 -8.73 4.45 9.86
C THR A 85 -8.19 3.55 10.96
N GLU A 86 -8.26 3.98 12.21
CA GLU A 86 -7.98 3.11 13.35
C GLU A 86 -9.10 2.05 13.48
N ALA A 87 -8.72 0.78 13.56
CA ALA A 87 -9.65 -0.32 13.81
C ALA A 87 -9.97 -0.39 15.31
N ARG A 88 -10.85 0.49 15.78
CA ARG A 88 -11.24 0.56 17.20
C ARG A 88 -11.86 -0.76 17.65
N GLY A 89 -11.44 -1.25 18.82
CA GLY A 89 -11.84 -2.56 19.32
C GLY A 89 -10.86 -3.68 18.97
N TYR A 90 -9.89 -3.42 18.09
CA TYR A 90 -8.79 -4.33 17.80
C TYR A 90 -7.48 -3.79 18.36
N ARG A 91 -6.57 -4.70 18.69
CA ARG A 91 -5.22 -4.35 19.12
C ARG A 91 -4.21 -5.42 18.73
N TRP A 92 -2.97 -4.98 18.55
CA TRP A 92 -1.84 -5.89 18.47
C TRP A 92 -1.51 -6.43 19.86
N TYR A 93 -1.27 -7.72 19.97
CA TYR A 93 -0.91 -8.39 21.20
C TYR A 93 0.21 -9.38 20.96
N ARG A 94 1.32 -9.22 21.68
CA ARG A 94 2.40 -10.20 21.75
C ARG A 94 2.60 -10.59 23.21
N PRO A 95 2.42 -11.87 23.60
CA PRO A 95 2.51 -12.27 25.00
C PRO A 95 3.90 -12.05 25.60
N MET A 96 4.94 -12.38 24.84
CA MET A 96 6.34 -12.23 25.24
C MET A 96 7.22 -11.93 24.03
N VAL A 97 8.38 -11.30 24.27
CA VAL A 97 9.43 -11.15 23.25
C VAL A 97 9.79 -12.54 22.71
N ARG A 98 9.86 -12.65 21.38
CA ARG A 98 10.10 -13.89 20.61
C ARG A 98 8.95 -14.89 20.49
N GLN A 99 7.78 -14.61 21.04
CA GLN A 99 6.58 -15.37 20.71
C GLN A 99 5.83 -14.69 19.58
N GLU A 100 5.03 -15.44 18.83
CA GLU A 100 4.15 -14.90 17.78
C GLU A 100 3.23 -13.80 18.31
N GLY A 101 3.02 -12.78 17.49
CA GLY A 101 2.08 -11.70 17.78
C GLY A 101 0.79 -11.86 17.01
N PHE A 102 -0.30 -11.34 17.57
CA PHE A 102 -1.65 -11.52 17.06
C PHE A 102 -2.39 -10.19 17.00
N CYS A 103 -3.24 -10.02 16.00
CA CYS A 103 -4.34 -9.07 16.08
C CYS A 103 -5.46 -9.72 16.90
N VAL A 104 -5.92 -9.06 17.96
CA VAL A 104 -7.03 -9.54 18.79
C VAL A 104 -8.12 -8.49 18.91
N ASP A 105 -9.36 -8.93 19.03
CA ASP A 105 -10.50 -8.07 19.32
C ASP A 105 -10.59 -7.72 20.83
N SER A 106 -11.65 -7.00 21.20
CA SER A 106 -11.92 -6.59 22.58
C SER A 106 -12.17 -7.75 23.55
N ALA A 107 -12.54 -8.92 23.03
CA ALA A 107 -12.73 -10.16 23.78
C ALA A 107 -11.48 -11.06 23.77
N PHE A 108 -10.34 -10.55 23.25
CA PHE A 108 -9.08 -11.29 23.08
C PHE A 108 -9.17 -12.48 22.10
N VAL A 109 -10.15 -12.47 21.19
CA VAL A 109 -10.23 -13.46 20.13
C VAL A 109 -9.26 -13.06 19.02
N ALA A 110 -8.40 -13.99 18.61
CA ALA A 110 -7.45 -13.77 17.54
C ALA A 110 -8.17 -13.61 16.19
N VAL A 111 -7.81 -12.56 15.46
CA VAL A 111 -8.24 -12.35 14.08
C VAL A 111 -7.34 -13.15 13.16
N GLU A 112 -7.94 -13.82 12.19
CA GLU A 112 -7.21 -14.65 11.24
C GLU A 112 -6.28 -13.80 10.35
N CYS A 113 -5.01 -14.20 10.29
CA CYS A 113 -3.97 -13.56 9.50
C CYS A 113 -4.10 -13.98 8.03
N TYR A 114 -4.13 -12.99 7.13
CA TYR A 114 -4.11 -13.21 5.69
C TYR A 114 -2.66 -13.41 5.19
N SER A 115 -1.76 -12.49 5.54
CA SER A 115 -0.35 -12.54 5.14
C SER A 115 0.51 -11.62 6.00
N HIS A 116 1.82 -11.88 6.04
CA HIS A 116 2.77 -11.07 6.79
C HIS A 116 4.18 -11.14 6.18
N ALA A 117 4.97 -10.10 6.40
CA ALA A 117 6.39 -10.06 6.05
C ALA A 117 7.10 -8.99 6.86
N ALA A 118 8.42 -9.11 6.99
CA ALA A 118 9.27 -8.01 7.44
C ALA A 118 10.03 -7.39 6.26
N VAL A 119 10.06 -6.07 6.23
CA VAL A 119 10.70 -5.26 5.18
C VAL A 119 11.80 -4.43 5.82
N PHE A 120 13.02 -4.55 5.29
CA PHE A 120 14.20 -3.88 5.81
C PHE A 120 14.88 -3.02 4.76
N SER A 121 15.29 -1.83 5.17
CA SER A 121 16.28 -1.02 4.48
C SER A 121 17.54 -1.04 5.32
N CYS A 122 18.64 -1.52 4.74
CA CYS A 122 19.86 -1.83 5.50
C CYS A 122 20.97 -0.81 5.23
N ASN A 123 21.26 -0.58 3.96
CA ASN A 123 22.27 0.35 3.48
C ASN A 123 21.87 0.82 2.06
N PRO A 124 22.17 2.06 1.65
CA PRO A 124 21.92 2.54 0.28
C PRO A 124 22.52 1.67 -0.86
N HIS A 125 23.54 0.87 -0.57
CA HIS A 125 24.19 -0.05 -1.51
C HIS A 125 23.53 -1.42 -1.60
N LEU A 126 22.67 -1.77 -0.63
CA LEU A 126 21.95 -3.03 -0.62
C LEU A 126 20.54 -2.85 -1.19
N PRO A 127 19.96 -3.91 -1.79
CA PRO A 127 18.53 -3.91 -2.05
C PRO A 127 17.74 -3.82 -0.74
N VAL A 128 16.49 -3.37 -0.82
CA VAL A 128 15.53 -3.59 0.25
C VAL A 128 15.43 -5.11 0.48
N VAL A 129 15.53 -5.53 1.74
CA VAL A 129 15.52 -6.94 2.15
C VAL A 129 14.13 -7.30 2.66
N ILE A 130 13.61 -8.44 2.22
CA ILE A 130 12.32 -8.99 2.60
C ILE A 130 12.56 -10.31 3.33
N ILE A 131 11.93 -10.47 4.49
CA ILE A 131 11.87 -11.72 5.23
C ILE A 131 10.39 -12.14 5.25
N PRO A 132 10.00 -13.25 4.60
CA PRO A 132 8.60 -13.68 4.47
C PRO A 132 8.11 -14.39 5.74
N ALA A 133 8.39 -13.80 6.90
CA ALA A 133 8.05 -14.32 8.22
C ALA A 133 8.09 -13.20 9.27
N ASP A 134 7.73 -13.51 10.52
CA ASP A 134 8.08 -12.68 11.67
C ASP A 134 9.54 -12.96 12.09
N PRO A 135 10.47 -12.01 11.89
CA PRO A 135 11.88 -12.24 12.19
C PRO A 135 12.15 -12.31 13.70
N THR A 136 11.18 -11.91 14.54
CA THR A 136 11.32 -11.93 15.99
C THR A 136 11.03 -13.31 16.58
N THR A 137 10.54 -14.29 15.84
CA THR A 137 10.09 -15.59 16.40
C THR A 137 10.97 -16.79 16.02
N LEU A 138 12.05 -16.57 15.25
CA LEU A 138 12.88 -17.64 14.69
C LEU A 138 14.21 -17.81 15.47
N PRO A 139 14.32 -18.75 16.43
CA PRO A 139 15.52 -18.89 17.27
C PRO A 139 16.68 -19.63 16.61
N ASP A 140 16.40 -20.68 15.84
CA ASP A 140 17.41 -21.69 15.45
C ASP A 140 17.62 -21.81 13.93
N ARG A 141 17.02 -20.91 13.14
CA ARG A 141 17.16 -20.91 11.68
C ARG A 141 17.66 -19.56 11.21
N GLU A 142 18.63 -19.59 10.30
CA GLU A 142 18.95 -18.40 9.51
C GLU A 142 17.69 -17.97 8.77
N GLN A 143 17.29 -16.71 8.99
CA GLN A 143 16.13 -16.15 8.33
C GLN A 143 16.36 -16.15 6.82
N THR A 144 15.40 -16.69 6.07
CA THR A 144 15.44 -16.58 4.61
C THR A 144 15.22 -15.11 4.24
N MET A 145 16.25 -14.51 3.66
CA MET A 145 16.26 -13.12 3.23
C MET A 145 16.23 -13.05 1.71
N HIS A 146 15.28 -12.30 1.17
CA HIS A 146 15.18 -12.03 -0.25
C HIS A 146 15.45 -10.56 -0.52
N ALA A 147 16.07 -10.25 -1.65
CA ALA A 147 16.00 -8.90 -2.17
C ALA A 147 14.56 -8.62 -2.64
N LEU A 148 14.10 -7.38 -2.51
CA LEU A 148 12.87 -6.90 -3.15
C LEU A 148 12.99 -7.08 -4.66
N HIS A 149 12.01 -7.78 -5.24
CA HIS A 149 11.84 -7.91 -6.68
C HIS A 149 10.47 -7.38 -7.09
N PHE A 150 10.31 -7.24 -8.40
CA PHE A 150 9.07 -6.85 -9.04
C PHE A 150 8.74 -7.85 -10.13
N PHE A 151 7.54 -8.40 -10.07
CA PHE A 151 6.94 -9.10 -11.20
C PHE A 151 6.26 -8.08 -12.11
N HIS A 152 6.44 -8.26 -13.42
CA HIS A 152 5.89 -7.38 -14.46
C HIS A 152 4.80 -8.15 -15.20
N PRO A 153 3.52 -7.94 -14.86
CA PRO A 153 2.44 -8.68 -15.49
C PRO A 153 2.31 -8.28 -16.97
N PRO A 154 1.91 -9.22 -17.84
CA PRO A 154 1.63 -8.96 -19.24
C PRO A 154 0.38 -8.08 -19.41
N ASP A 155 0.00 -7.82 -20.66
CA ASP A 155 -1.30 -7.19 -20.95
C ASP A 155 -2.46 -8.02 -20.34
N PRO A 156 -3.49 -7.38 -19.79
CA PRO A 156 -3.79 -5.94 -19.85
C PRO A 156 -3.19 -5.13 -18.69
N LEU A 157 -2.30 -5.68 -17.85
CA LEU A 157 -1.72 -5.02 -16.66
C LEU A 157 -0.34 -4.40 -16.90
N ARG A 158 0.15 -4.47 -18.14
CA ARG A 158 1.45 -3.94 -18.55
C ARG A 158 1.68 -2.52 -18.03
N GLY A 159 2.83 -2.30 -17.38
CA GLY A 159 3.21 -1.04 -16.71
C GLY A 159 2.95 -1.02 -15.19
N LEU A 160 2.24 -2.01 -14.66
CA LEU A 160 2.13 -2.25 -13.21
C LEU A 160 3.39 -2.93 -12.69
N SER A 161 3.88 -2.50 -11.52
CA SER A 161 4.97 -3.18 -10.81
C SER A 161 4.39 -3.97 -9.64
N GLN A 162 4.68 -5.26 -9.53
CA GLN A 162 4.17 -6.09 -8.42
C GLN A 162 5.31 -6.49 -7.50
N ALA A 163 5.40 -5.83 -6.34
CA ALA A 163 6.40 -6.13 -5.32
C ALA A 163 6.27 -7.57 -4.84
N THR A 164 7.37 -8.29 -4.86
CA THR A 164 7.38 -9.73 -4.59
C THR A 164 8.77 -10.18 -4.17
N THR A 165 8.87 -11.41 -3.69
CA THR A 165 10.13 -12.15 -3.57
C THR A 165 10.29 -13.20 -4.68
N PRO A 166 11.52 -13.71 -4.95
CA PRO A 166 11.74 -14.79 -5.93
C PRO A 166 11.03 -16.09 -5.58
N ASP A 167 10.86 -16.35 -4.29
CA ASP A 167 10.29 -17.59 -3.75
C ASP A 167 8.80 -17.44 -3.39
N ALA A 168 8.18 -16.33 -3.83
CA ALA A 168 6.76 -16.10 -3.62
C ALA A 168 5.96 -17.28 -4.18
N SER A 169 5.20 -17.92 -3.31
CA SER A 169 4.40 -19.11 -3.64
C SER A 169 3.32 -18.84 -4.69
N TYR A 170 3.00 -17.57 -4.90
CA TYR A 170 2.03 -17.12 -5.88
C TYR A 170 2.66 -16.07 -6.80
N LEU A 171 3.24 -16.54 -7.90
CA LEU A 171 3.52 -15.71 -9.06
C LEU A 171 2.53 -16.07 -10.16
N PRO A 172 1.90 -15.09 -10.84
CA PRO A 172 1.04 -15.36 -11.97
C PRO A 172 1.79 -16.21 -13.01
N PRO A 173 1.16 -17.25 -13.58
CA PRO A 173 1.83 -18.18 -14.51
C PRO A 173 2.23 -17.52 -15.83
N HIS A 174 1.80 -16.28 -16.06
CA HIS A 174 2.01 -15.52 -17.29
C HIS A 174 2.74 -14.23 -16.96
N GLY A 175 4.00 -14.15 -17.40
CA GLY A 175 4.93 -13.07 -17.12
C GLY A 175 6.32 -13.67 -16.93
N GLY A 176 7.38 -12.92 -17.24
CA GLY A 176 8.74 -13.38 -16.97
C GLY A 176 8.97 -13.57 -15.46
N GLY A 177 10.15 -14.08 -15.08
CA GLY A 177 10.53 -14.15 -13.67
C GLY A 177 10.63 -12.76 -13.02
N PRO A 178 10.57 -12.66 -11.67
CA PRO A 178 10.73 -11.41 -10.96
C PRO A 178 12.07 -10.73 -11.27
N VAL A 179 12.06 -9.40 -11.39
CA VAL A 179 13.23 -8.57 -11.72
C VAL A 179 13.52 -7.51 -10.65
N LYS A 180 14.72 -6.94 -10.65
CA LYS A 180 15.16 -5.93 -9.65
C LYS A 180 14.82 -4.48 -10.03
N TYR A 181 13.91 -4.26 -10.97
CA TYR A 181 13.51 -2.92 -11.39
C TYR A 181 12.00 -2.85 -11.59
N VAL A 182 11.44 -1.66 -11.43
CA VAL A 182 10.00 -1.42 -11.54
C VAL A 182 9.56 -1.38 -13.01
N ALA A 183 8.30 -1.72 -13.27
CA ALA A 183 7.72 -1.63 -14.59
C ALA A 183 7.36 -0.18 -14.96
N GLY A 184 7.51 0.10 -16.26
CA GLY A 184 7.10 1.36 -16.86
C GLY A 184 8.03 2.54 -16.55
N ARG A 185 7.76 3.66 -17.23
CA ARG A 185 8.54 4.90 -17.11
C ARG A 185 7.86 5.90 -16.16
N ASN A 186 8.68 6.71 -15.49
CA ASN A 186 8.30 7.87 -14.66
C ASN A 186 7.26 7.58 -13.55
N PRO A 187 7.47 6.58 -12.68
CA PRO A 187 6.59 6.35 -11.53
C PRO A 187 6.62 7.52 -10.55
N SER A 188 5.49 8.12 -10.24
CA SER A 188 5.36 9.25 -9.28
C SER A 188 5.62 8.86 -7.83
N TRP A 189 5.55 7.57 -7.52
CA TRP A 189 5.81 7.00 -6.20
C TRP A 189 7.30 6.67 -5.98
N ILE A 190 8.18 6.90 -6.96
CA ILE A 190 9.64 6.87 -6.78
C ILE A 190 10.16 8.31 -6.65
N PRO A 191 11.08 8.59 -5.71
CA PRO A 191 11.71 7.67 -4.75
C PRO A 191 10.88 7.39 -3.48
N GLY A 192 9.64 7.89 -3.42
CA GLY A 192 8.78 7.91 -2.23
C GLY A 192 8.52 6.58 -1.54
N LEU A 193 8.40 5.48 -2.29
CA LEU A 193 8.16 4.12 -1.76
C LEU A 193 9.34 3.18 -1.99
N VAL A 194 10.06 3.39 -3.09
CA VAL A 194 11.14 2.52 -3.53
C VAL A 194 12.31 3.40 -3.96
N PRO A 195 13.57 3.04 -3.63
CA PRO A 195 14.72 3.82 -4.03
C PRO A 195 14.82 4.02 -5.55
N GLN A 196 15.40 5.14 -5.96
CA GLN A 196 15.62 5.49 -7.37
C GLN A 196 16.43 4.42 -8.14
N THR A 197 17.24 3.61 -7.44
CA THR A 197 18.03 2.52 -8.02
C THR A 197 17.19 1.40 -8.63
N TYR A 198 15.93 1.26 -8.22
CA TYR A 198 14.97 0.32 -8.81
C TYR A 198 14.25 0.87 -10.04
N ALA A 199 14.47 2.14 -10.42
CA ALA A 199 13.84 2.69 -11.61
C ALA A 199 14.24 1.91 -12.87
N ALA A 200 13.29 1.74 -13.79
CA ALA A 200 13.57 1.08 -15.06
C ALA A 200 14.72 1.78 -15.82
N PRO A 201 15.61 1.02 -16.49
CA PRO A 201 16.71 1.61 -17.26
C PRO A 201 16.22 2.62 -18.32
N ARG A 202 16.86 3.80 -18.36
CA ARG A 202 16.48 4.94 -19.22
C ARG A 202 16.51 4.66 -20.72
N SER A 203 17.25 3.64 -21.16
CA SER A 203 17.44 3.29 -22.59
C SER A 203 16.20 2.71 -23.26
N ASN A 204 15.16 2.33 -22.51
CA ASN A 204 14.03 1.61 -23.07
C ASN A 204 12.94 2.56 -23.58
N ALA A 205 13.15 3.15 -24.76
CA ALA A 205 12.20 4.04 -25.44
C ALA A 205 10.80 3.41 -25.69
N GLY A 206 10.67 2.08 -25.57
CA GLY A 206 9.43 1.33 -25.70
C GLY A 206 8.73 0.95 -24.40
N LEU A 207 9.17 1.46 -23.23
CA LEU A 207 8.48 1.17 -21.97
C LEU A 207 7.12 1.89 -21.89
N PRO A 208 6.06 1.19 -21.43
CA PRO A 208 4.79 1.83 -21.14
C PRO A 208 4.95 2.85 -19.99
N PRO A 209 4.03 3.81 -19.83
CA PRO A 209 3.91 4.58 -18.58
C PRO A 209 3.79 3.65 -17.37
N SER A 210 4.33 4.06 -16.21
CA SER A 210 4.01 3.36 -14.97
C SER A 210 2.51 3.43 -14.70
N ARG A 211 1.96 2.36 -14.15
CA ARG A 211 0.55 2.28 -13.73
C ARG A 211 0.39 2.17 -12.22
N GLY A 212 1.49 2.20 -11.49
CA GLY A 212 1.49 2.08 -10.05
C GLY A 212 2.25 0.86 -9.53
N LEU A 213 2.02 0.59 -8.26
CA LEU A 213 2.64 -0.47 -7.46
C LEU A 213 1.53 -1.36 -6.87
N GLY A 214 1.67 -2.67 -7.02
CA GLY A 214 0.88 -3.71 -6.37
C GLY A 214 1.81 -4.82 -5.87
N GLY A 215 1.31 -6.05 -5.79
CA GLY A 215 2.03 -7.23 -5.29
C GLY A 215 1.70 -7.52 -3.82
N GLU A 216 2.56 -8.29 -3.15
CA GLU A 216 2.35 -8.75 -1.78
C GLU A 216 2.11 -7.56 -0.83
N LEU A 217 0.92 -7.51 -0.24
CA LEU A 217 0.45 -6.36 0.54
C LEU A 217 1.34 -6.04 1.74
N PRO A 218 1.85 -7.01 2.53
CA PRO A 218 2.78 -6.72 3.61
C PRO A 218 4.06 -6.02 3.13
N ILE A 219 4.55 -6.35 1.94
CA ILE A 219 5.73 -5.70 1.34
C ILE A 219 5.40 -4.24 0.98
N VAL A 220 4.29 -4.02 0.26
CA VAL A 220 3.89 -2.68 -0.19
C VAL A 220 3.64 -1.76 1.00
N LEU A 221 2.95 -2.24 2.03
CA LEU A 221 2.75 -1.50 3.28
C LEU A 221 4.10 -1.27 3.99
N GLY A 222 4.97 -2.28 4.12
CA GLY A 222 6.28 -2.10 4.73
C GLY A 222 7.16 -1.05 4.04
N LEU A 223 7.06 -0.92 2.71
CA LEU A 223 7.72 0.13 1.94
C LEU A 223 7.21 1.54 2.30
N MET A 224 5.89 1.70 2.44
CA MET A 224 5.27 2.97 2.88
C MET A 224 5.75 3.36 4.29
N ALA A 225 5.97 2.39 5.17
CA ALA A 225 6.34 2.61 6.57
C ALA A 225 7.65 3.40 6.74
N PHE A 226 8.55 3.35 5.75
CA PHE A 226 9.80 4.12 5.81
C PHE A 226 9.60 5.64 5.69
N SER A 227 8.42 6.10 5.28
CA SER A 227 8.15 7.51 5.08
C SER A 227 7.86 8.28 6.37
N GLY A 228 7.62 7.60 7.50
CA GLY A 228 7.36 8.26 8.77
C GLY A 228 6.66 7.37 9.81
N ALA A 229 6.06 7.98 10.82
CA ALA A 229 5.25 7.26 11.79
C ALA A 229 3.97 6.69 11.12
N PRO A 230 3.46 5.52 11.54
CA PRO A 230 2.25 4.92 10.95
C PRO A 230 1.06 5.88 10.87
N ASP A 231 0.83 6.68 11.92
CA ASP A 231 -0.25 7.67 11.96
C ASP A 231 -0.13 8.76 10.88
N GLN A 232 1.09 9.11 10.47
CA GLN A 232 1.35 10.10 9.43
C GLN A 232 1.28 9.47 8.04
N VAL A 233 1.74 8.23 7.91
CA VAL A 233 1.81 7.52 6.63
C VAL A 233 0.42 7.07 6.17
N TYR A 234 -0.34 6.43 7.07
CA TYR A 234 -1.58 5.75 6.70
C TYR A 234 -2.83 6.53 7.12
N MET A 235 -2.88 7.03 8.35
CA MET A 235 -4.11 7.60 8.90
C MET A 235 -4.27 9.09 8.54
N SER A 236 -5.51 9.49 8.31
CA SER A 236 -5.85 10.92 8.23
C SER A 236 -6.25 11.42 9.61
N ARG A 237 -5.60 12.49 10.09
CA ARG A 237 -5.99 13.13 11.35
C ARG A 237 -7.08 14.15 11.04
N SER A 238 -8.31 13.86 11.48
CA SER A 238 -9.49 14.70 11.29
C SER A 238 -9.30 16.14 11.77
N ASP A 239 -8.47 16.33 12.78
CA ASP A 239 -8.44 17.55 13.58
C ASP A 239 -7.40 18.58 13.07
N SER A 240 -6.40 18.13 12.30
CA SER A 240 -5.29 18.97 11.85
C SER A 240 -5.30 19.26 10.34
N GLY A 241 -6.31 18.77 9.62
CA GLY A 241 -6.31 18.75 8.15
C GLY A 241 -5.17 17.91 7.56
N HIS A 242 -4.39 17.20 8.40
CA HIS A 242 -3.33 16.32 7.95
C HIS A 242 -3.93 15.04 7.38
N ARG A 243 -3.54 14.83 6.15
CA ARG A 243 -4.01 13.83 5.25
C ARG A 243 -2.89 12.80 5.17
N GLY A 244 -3.17 11.55 5.55
CA GLY A 244 -2.20 10.46 5.42
C GLY A 244 -1.65 10.40 4.00
N TYR A 245 -0.39 9.98 3.85
CA TYR A 245 0.28 9.93 2.54
C TYR A 245 -0.35 8.94 1.58
N TRP A 246 -0.99 7.89 2.09
CA TRP A 246 -1.74 6.94 1.28
C TRP A 246 -3.25 7.13 1.45
N ARG A 247 -3.95 7.50 0.38
CA ARG A 247 -5.41 7.65 0.36
C ARG A 247 -5.98 7.46 -1.03
N ASP A 248 -7.12 6.81 -1.13
CA ASP A 248 -7.81 6.50 -2.37
C ASP A 248 -6.88 5.77 -3.35
N ARG A 249 -6.02 4.92 -2.76
CA ARG A 249 -4.91 4.22 -3.42
C ARG A 249 -3.89 5.15 -4.07
N VAL A 250 -3.83 6.43 -3.74
CA VAL A 250 -2.82 7.38 -4.25
C VAL A 250 -1.79 7.64 -3.15
N TRP A 251 -0.52 7.67 -3.55
CA TRP A 251 0.59 7.98 -2.67
C TRP A 251 1.08 9.40 -2.89
N THR A 252 1.07 10.24 -1.86
CA THR A 252 1.32 11.68 -2.00
C THR A 252 2.70 12.16 -1.58
N HIS A 253 3.57 11.25 -1.10
CA HIS A 253 4.90 11.62 -0.58
C HIS A 253 6.01 11.21 -1.57
N ASN A 254 6.42 12.13 -2.45
CA ASN A 254 7.38 11.84 -3.52
C ASN A 254 8.86 12.08 -3.17
N HIS A 255 9.18 12.33 -1.90
CA HIS A 255 10.57 12.49 -1.44
C HIS A 255 11.14 11.17 -0.94
N SER A 256 12.48 11.04 -0.97
CA SER A 256 13.17 9.88 -0.40
C SER A 256 12.74 9.66 1.06
N PRO A 257 12.38 8.42 1.46
CA PRO A 257 11.91 8.14 2.80
C PRO A 257 12.93 8.54 3.87
N PRO A 258 12.55 9.35 4.90
CA PRO A 258 13.46 9.77 5.96
C PRO A 258 13.96 8.62 6.84
N LEU A 259 13.30 7.47 6.84
CA LEU A 259 13.72 6.29 7.61
C LEU A 259 14.57 5.31 6.79
N TYR A 260 14.97 5.63 5.56
CA TYR A 260 16.04 4.87 4.91
C TYR A 260 17.37 5.22 5.57
N PRO A 261 18.12 4.23 6.09
CA PRO A 261 19.40 4.49 6.71
C PRO A 261 20.40 5.00 5.67
N ASN A 262 21.29 5.89 6.11
CA ASN A 262 22.52 6.18 5.38
C ASN A 262 23.60 5.11 5.71
N ILE A 263 24.80 5.26 5.13
CA ILE A 263 25.90 4.29 5.28
C ILE A 263 26.42 4.10 6.71
N THR A 264 26.13 5.01 7.65
CA THR A 264 26.59 4.92 9.04
C THR A 264 25.49 4.51 10.01
N GLN A 265 24.27 4.34 9.52
CA GLN A 265 23.13 3.98 10.33
C GLN A 265 22.86 2.48 10.25
N PRO A 266 22.43 1.87 11.35
CA PRO A 266 22.07 0.46 11.37
C PRO A 266 20.82 0.20 10.52
N PRO A 267 20.57 -1.08 10.14
CA PRO A 267 19.37 -1.46 9.42
C PRO A 267 18.09 -0.99 10.13
N ARG A 268 17.06 -0.73 9.34
CA ARG A 268 15.73 -0.37 9.82
C ARG A 268 14.72 -1.33 9.21
N GLY A 269 13.91 -1.93 10.07
CA GLY A 269 12.93 -2.92 9.66
C GLY A 269 11.53 -2.62 10.18
N PHE A 270 10.54 -3.04 9.41
CA PHE A 270 9.15 -3.07 9.82
C PHE A 270 8.60 -4.47 9.63
N TYR A 271 7.97 -5.01 10.66
CA TYR A 271 7.13 -6.19 10.54
C TYR A 271 5.70 -5.76 10.23
N VAL A 272 5.13 -6.33 9.19
CA VAL A 272 3.79 -6.03 8.72
C VAL A 272 2.98 -7.30 8.70
N ALA A 273 1.78 -7.25 9.28
CA ALA A 273 0.80 -8.32 9.21
C ALA A 273 -0.54 -7.75 8.76
N VAL A 274 -1.18 -8.46 7.84
CA VAL A 274 -2.49 -8.17 7.26
C VAL A 274 -3.45 -9.26 7.72
N PHE A 275 -4.64 -8.87 8.14
CA PHE A 275 -5.68 -9.75 8.66
C PHE A 275 -6.97 -9.52 7.87
N TYR A 276 -7.82 -10.54 7.87
CA TYR A 276 -9.19 -10.35 7.43
C TYR A 276 -9.91 -9.34 8.35
N ASP A 277 -10.90 -8.63 7.81
CA ASP A 277 -11.74 -7.70 8.56
C ASP A 277 -13.06 -8.39 8.96
N PRO A 278 -13.23 -8.75 10.24
CA PRO A 278 -14.46 -9.39 10.71
C PRO A 278 -15.70 -8.50 10.60
N GLU A 279 -15.53 -7.17 10.52
CA GLU A 279 -16.65 -6.23 10.36
C GLU A 279 -17.08 -6.05 8.90
N ASN A 280 -16.29 -6.54 7.94
CA ASN A 280 -16.63 -6.55 6.52
C ASN A 280 -16.21 -7.88 5.86
N PRO A 281 -16.82 -9.01 6.26
CA PRO A 281 -16.41 -10.33 5.80
C PRO A 281 -16.57 -10.49 4.28
N ASP A 282 -17.62 -9.90 3.70
CA ASP A 282 -17.84 -9.94 2.25
C ASP A 282 -16.81 -9.12 1.46
N GLY A 283 -16.26 -8.07 2.07
CA GLY A 283 -15.20 -7.23 1.51
C GLY A 283 -13.78 -7.74 1.78
N SER A 284 -13.64 -8.67 2.72
CA SER A 284 -12.37 -9.18 3.24
C SER A 284 -12.19 -10.68 3.01
N THR A 285 -12.67 -11.19 1.89
CA THR A 285 -12.42 -12.58 1.47
C THR A 285 -10.99 -12.75 0.92
N PRO A 286 -10.39 -13.96 0.97
CA PRO A 286 -9.08 -14.24 0.38
C PRO A 286 -8.96 -13.77 -1.08
N GLU A 287 -9.99 -14.00 -1.89
CA GLU A 287 -10.03 -13.66 -3.32
C GLU A 287 -10.00 -12.15 -3.54
N ARG A 288 -10.67 -11.38 -2.67
CA ARG A 288 -10.75 -9.93 -2.78
C ARG A 288 -9.46 -9.24 -2.38
N ILE A 289 -8.84 -9.67 -1.29
CA ILE A 289 -7.53 -9.13 -0.87
C ILE A 289 -6.47 -9.51 -1.91
N ARG A 290 -6.50 -10.75 -2.41
CA ARG A 290 -5.61 -11.19 -3.49
C ARG A 290 -5.81 -10.43 -4.79
N SER A 291 -7.06 -10.17 -5.20
CA SER A 291 -7.35 -9.36 -6.39
C SER A 291 -6.88 -7.91 -6.19
N PHE A 292 -7.00 -7.38 -4.97
CA PHE A 292 -6.46 -6.08 -4.61
C PHE A 292 -4.93 -6.00 -4.75
N GLU A 293 -4.21 -7.06 -4.35
CA GLU A 293 -2.75 -7.18 -4.49
C GLU A 293 -2.31 -7.32 -5.96
N TRP A 294 -2.97 -8.21 -6.71
CA TRP A 294 -2.40 -8.76 -7.95
C TRP A 294 -3.14 -8.37 -9.24
N ASP A 295 -4.38 -7.91 -9.16
CA ASP A 295 -5.15 -7.53 -10.36
C ASP A 295 -5.24 -6.02 -10.55
N SER A 296 -4.80 -5.24 -9.55
CA SER A 296 -4.83 -3.79 -9.59
C SER A 296 -3.66 -3.18 -8.80
N PRO A 297 -3.29 -1.92 -9.07
CA PRO A 297 -2.39 -1.19 -8.18
C PRO A 297 -3.01 -1.00 -6.78
N VAL A 298 -2.22 -1.33 -5.77
CA VAL A 298 -2.41 -0.92 -4.36
C VAL A 298 -2.12 0.58 -4.22
N VAL A 299 -1.11 1.04 -4.97
CA VAL A 299 -0.78 2.46 -5.16
C VAL A 299 -0.87 2.79 -6.64
N ASN A 300 -1.88 3.57 -7.01
CA ASN A 300 -2.06 4.13 -8.33
C ASN A 300 -0.95 5.11 -8.66
N GLU A 301 -0.59 5.13 -9.95
CA GLU A 301 0.12 6.27 -10.51
C GLU A 301 -0.74 7.54 -10.36
N TYR A 302 -0.13 8.67 -10.02
CA TYR A 302 -0.84 9.94 -10.08
C TYR A 302 -1.43 10.12 -11.48
N PRO A 303 -2.69 10.58 -11.62
CA PRO A 303 -3.18 11.00 -12.91
C PRO A 303 -2.25 12.11 -13.39
N SER A 304 -1.38 11.77 -14.35
CA SER A 304 -0.56 12.75 -15.03
C SER A 304 -1.55 13.79 -15.55
N SER A 305 -1.39 15.05 -15.15
CA SER A 305 -2.10 16.16 -15.78
C SER A 305 -1.63 16.23 -17.23
N SER A 306 -2.15 15.36 -18.08
CA SER A 306 -1.86 15.38 -19.50
C SER A 306 -2.54 16.60 -20.09
N SER A 307 -1.72 17.43 -20.73
CA SER A 307 -2.10 18.37 -21.79
C SER A 307 -3.11 19.46 -21.42
N SER A 308 -2.64 20.46 -20.68
CA SER A 308 -3.20 21.82 -20.76
C SER A 308 -2.06 22.84 -20.87
N SER A 309 -1.25 22.73 -21.91
CA SER A 309 -0.62 23.91 -22.52
C SER A 309 -1.17 24.01 -23.92
N ALA A 310 -2.21 24.82 -24.02
CA ALA A 310 -2.88 25.18 -25.25
C ALA A 310 -1.87 25.62 -26.31
N ALA A 311 -2.12 25.18 -27.53
CA ALA A 311 -1.76 25.93 -28.72
C ALA A 311 -2.34 27.34 -28.58
N ALA A 312 -1.53 28.28 -28.08
CA ALA A 312 -1.76 29.69 -28.27
C ALA A 312 -1.00 30.08 -29.54
N SER A 313 -1.72 29.98 -30.64
CA SER A 313 -1.49 30.79 -31.83
C SER A 313 -1.23 32.24 -31.44
N SER A 314 -0.11 32.80 -31.88
CA SER A 314 -0.01 34.24 -32.13
C SER A 314 0.67 34.48 -33.46
N SER A 315 -0.14 34.41 -34.50
CA SER A 315 0.08 35.07 -35.78
C SER A 315 0.01 36.59 -35.58
N SER A 316 0.95 37.31 -36.19
CA SER A 316 0.88 38.73 -36.59
C SER A 316 0.90 39.80 -35.50
N ARG A 317 1.96 40.63 -35.50
CA ARG A 317 1.89 42.00 -36.07
C ARG A 317 3.27 42.63 -36.20
N ARG A 318 3.54 43.06 -37.44
CA ARG A 318 4.37 44.17 -37.93
C ARG A 318 5.79 44.35 -37.41
#